data_AF-A0A8H5TFC5-F1
#
_entry.id   AF-A0A8H5TFC5-F1
#
_cell.length_a   1.000
_cell.length_b   1.000
_cell.length_c   1.000
_cell.angle_alpha   90.00
_cell.angle_beta   90.00
_cell.angle_gamma   90.00
#
_symmetry.space_group_name_H-M   'P 1'
#
loop_
_entity.id
_entity.type
_entity.pdbx_description
1 polymer ?
#
loop_
_entity_poly.entity_id
_entity_poly.type
_entity_poly.pdbx_seq_one_letter_code
_entity_poly.pdbx_strand_id
1 'polypeptide(L)'
;MHTHIQGGQMEDEVRGRGIDGDIRPHYGIAPWTGEELYLFEVGSGKFFVFNAIDGSMLQVRDQSDLKSIVDILDDENKGLPALDIDEV
;
A
#
# COMPACT_ATOMS: atom_id res chain seq x y z
N MET A 1 -17.19 -9.28 -11.73
CA MET A 1 -17.42 -8.41 -10.55
C MET A 1 -16.22 -7.51 -10.47
N HIS A 2 -16.40 -6.20 -10.66
CA HIS A 2 -15.32 -5.22 -10.65
C HIS A 2 -15.45 -4.49 -9.31
N THR A 3 -14.64 -4.86 -8.31
CA THR A 3 -14.70 -4.28 -6.97
C THR A 3 -14.00 -2.92 -7.02
N HIS A 4 -14.81 -1.89 -7.22
CA HIS A 4 -14.41 -0.51 -6.99
C HIS A 4 -14.16 -0.36 -5.49
N ILE A 5 -12.89 -0.40 -5.06
CA ILE A 5 -12.53 -0.17 -3.65
C ILE A 5 -12.88 1.28 -3.32
N GLN A 6 -14.10 1.49 -2.83
CA GLN A 6 -14.52 2.77 -2.24
C GLN A 6 -13.68 2.97 -0.97
N GLY A 7 -13.18 4.19 -0.72
CA GLY A 7 -12.26 4.47 0.40
C GLY A 7 -12.67 3.85 1.75
N GLY A 8 -13.98 3.72 2.02
CA GLY A 8 -14.49 3.07 3.23
C GLY A 8 -14.19 1.57 3.35
N GLN A 9 -14.04 0.83 2.23
CA GLN A 9 -13.64 -0.58 2.26
C GLN A 9 -12.18 -0.73 2.72
N MET A 10 -11.31 0.19 2.30
CA MET A 10 -9.92 0.19 2.73
C MET A 10 -9.79 0.57 4.20
N GLU A 11 -10.61 1.53 4.67
CA GLU A 11 -10.67 1.88 6.08
C GLU A 11 -11.13 0.71 6.97
N ASP A 12 -12.14 -0.04 6.53
CA ASP A 12 -12.64 -1.23 7.24
C ASP A 12 -11.57 -2.34 7.30
N GLU A 13 -10.89 -2.59 6.19
CA GLU A 13 -9.78 -3.55 6.08
C GLU A 13 -8.60 -3.21 7.00
N VAL A 14 -8.22 -1.94 7.07
CA VAL A 14 -7.11 -1.47 7.92
C VAL A 14 -7.51 -1.55 9.39
N ARG A 15 -8.71 -1.10 9.75
CA ARG A 15 -9.22 -1.19 11.13
C ARG A 15 -9.45 -2.63 11.59
N GLY A 16 -9.89 -3.52 10.69
CA GLY A 16 -10.07 -4.94 10.94
C GLY A 16 -8.77 -5.65 11.33
N ARG A 17 -7.62 -5.16 10.86
CA ARG A 17 -6.28 -5.64 11.22
C ARG A 17 -5.71 -5.00 12.50
N GLY A 18 -6.50 -4.20 13.21
CA GLY A 18 -6.08 -3.50 14.43
C GLY A 18 -5.18 -2.29 14.18
N ILE A 19 -5.10 -1.82 12.93
CA ILE A 19 -4.36 -0.61 12.57
C ILE A 19 -5.30 0.59 12.79
N ASP A 20 -5.05 1.35 13.85
CA ASP A 20 -5.79 2.57 14.17
C ASP A 20 -5.02 3.82 13.73
N GLY A 21 -5.71 4.75 13.07
CA GLY A 21 -5.15 6.03 12.64
C GLY A 21 -5.88 6.67 11.45
N ASP A 22 -5.41 7.86 11.08
CA ASP A 22 -5.87 8.60 9.90
C ASP A 22 -5.28 7.95 8.65
N ILE A 23 -6.14 7.39 7.79
CA ILE A 23 -5.74 6.69 6.57
C ILE A 23 -5.69 7.68 5.42
N ARG A 24 -4.49 7.86 4.87
CA ARG A 24 -4.24 8.78 3.76
C ARG A 24 -3.77 8.00 2.53
N PRO A 25 -4.65 7.78 1.55
CA PRO A 25 -4.24 7.16 0.29
C PRO A 25 -3.31 8.13 -0.46
N HIS A 26 -2.14 7.63 -0.87
CA HIS A 26 -1.11 8.45 -1.51
C HIS A 26 -0.93 8.10 -2.98
N TYR A 27 -0.82 6.82 -3.31
CA TYR A 27 -0.45 6.38 -4.65
C TYR A 27 -1.13 5.05 -5.00
N GLY A 28 -1.65 4.95 -6.21
CA GLY A 28 -2.16 3.69 -6.77
C GLY A 28 -1.38 3.38 -8.05
N ILE A 29 -0.72 2.23 -8.10
CA ILE A 29 -0.08 1.77 -9.34
C ILE A 29 -1.18 1.31 -10.27
N ALA A 30 -1.22 1.89 -11.45
CA ALA A 30 -2.24 1.58 -12.43
C ALA A 30 -2.03 0.15 -12.99
N PRO A 31 -3.13 -0.58 -13.24
CA PRO A 31 -3.12 -2.01 -13.55
C PRO A 31 -2.42 -2.41 -14.87
N TRP A 32 -1.86 -1.48 -15.65
CA TRP A 32 -1.15 -1.81 -16.89
C TRP A 32 0.21 -2.47 -16.67
N THR A 33 0.76 -2.43 -15.44
CA THR A 33 1.94 -3.21 -15.03
C THR A 33 1.59 -4.62 -14.57
N GLY A 34 0.30 -4.96 -14.47
CA GLY A 34 -0.16 -6.23 -13.90
C GLY A 34 -0.15 -6.28 -12.37
N GLU A 35 0.05 -5.13 -11.72
CA GLU A 35 0.04 -4.98 -10.26
C GLU A 35 -1.04 -3.94 -9.87
N GLU A 36 -1.96 -4.33 -8.99
CA GLU A 36 -2.98 -3.44 -8.43
C GLU A 36 -2.60 -3.14 -6.98
N LEU A 37 -1.66 -2.22 -6.81
CA LEU A 37 -1.07 -1.86 -5.52
C LEU A 37 -1.54 -0.49 -5.08
N TYR A 38 -2.02 -0.42 -3.84
CA TYR A 38 -2.48 0.82 -3.22
C TYR A 38 -1.57 1.16 -2.05
N LEU A 39 -0.80 2.25 -2.18
CA LEU A 39 0.04 2.81 -1.13
C LEU A 39 -0.74 3.87 -0.36
N PHE A 40 -0.77 3.70 0.96
CA PHE A 40 -1.42 4.62 1.89
C PHE A 40 -0.59 4.76 3.16
N GLU A 41 -0.77 5.89 3.83
CA GLU A 41 -0.16 6.16 5.13
C GLU A 41 -1.21 6.03 6.21
N VAL A 42 -0.82 5.50 7.37
CA VAL A 42 -1.66 5.52 8.57
C VAL A 42 -0.98 6.29 9.69
N GLY A 43 -1.64 7.35 10.15
CA GLY A 43 -1.16 8.18 11.25
C GLY A 43 -0.04 9.13 10.82
N SER A 44 1.17 8.94 11.33
CA SER A 44 2.34 9.76 10.97
C SER A 44 3.55 8.88 10.72
N GLY A 45 3.91 8.75 9.44
CA GLY A 45 5.15 8.08 9.00
C GLY A 45 5.10 6.56 8.93
N LYS A 46 3.92 5.93 8.98
CA LYS A 46 3.76 4.50 8.71
C LYS A 46 3.10 4.30 7.36
N PHE A 47 3.80 3.64 6.46
CA PHE A 47 3.31 3.37 5.11
C PHE A 47 2.91 1.91 4.96
N PHE A 48 1.82 1.68 4.25
CA PHE A 48 1.25 0.37 3.98
C PHE A 48 0.92 0.27 2.50
N VAL A 49 1.15 -0.92 1.95
CA VAL A 49 0.80 -1.28 0.58
C VAL A 49 -0.25 -2.38 0.66
N PHE A 50 -1.42 -2.10 0.10
CA PHE A 50 -2.46 -3.10 -0.10
C PHE A 50 -2.35 -3.66 -1.51
N ASN A 51 -2.17 -4.97 -1.60
CA ASN A 51 -2.20 -5.69 -2.85
C ASN A 51 -3.64 -6.13 -3.13
N ALA A 52 -4.31 -5.49 -4.10
CA ALA A 52 -5.69 -5.82 -4.43
C ALA A 52 -5.83 -7.08 -5.30
N ILE A 53 -4.73 -7.61 -5.85
CA ILE A 53 -4.74 -8.88 -6.59
C ILE A 53 -4.88 -10.06 -5.64
N ASP A 54 -4.08 -10.06 -4.57
CA ASP A 54 -4.06 -11.14 -3.58
C ASP A 54 -4.90 -10.83 -2.32
N GLY A 55 -5.16 -9.54 -2.06
CA GLY A 55 -5.85 -9.07 -0.86
C GLY A 55 -4.94 -8.95 0.37
N SER A 56 -3.63 -9.12 0.22
CA SER A 56 -2.65 -9.02 1.31
C SER A 56 -2.25 -7.57 1.61
N MET A 57 -1.92 -7.34 2.87
CA MET A 57 -1.58 -6.02 3.44
C MET A 57 -0.15 -6.03 3.92
N LEU A 58 0.68 -5.14 3.36
CA LEU A 58 2.12 -5.13 3.55
C LEU A 58 2.52 -3.81 4.21
N GLN A 59 3.14 -3.86 5.39
CA GLN A 59 3.68 -2.67 6.05
C GLN A 59 5.12 -2.42 5.60
N VAL A 60 5.42 -1.18 5.18
CA VAL A 60 6.77 -0.74 4.88
C VAL A 60 7.53 -0.43 6.17
N ARG A 61 8.69 -1.06 6.38
CA ARG A 61 9.50 -0.92 7.61
C ARG A 61 10.71 -0.02 7.44
N ASP A 62 11.39 -0.09 6.30
CA ASP A 62 12.69 0.56 6.11
C ASP A 62 12.57 2.02 5.61
N GLN A 63 11.41 2.40 5.05
CA GLN A 63 11.22 3.71 4.45
C GLN A 63 10.18 4.54 5.21
N SER A 64 10.57 5.74 5.61
CA SER A 64 9.70 6.72 6.28
C SER A 64 9.28 7.87 5.37
N ASP A 65 9.64 7.82 4.08
CA ASP A 65 9.38 8.89 3.12
C ASP A 65 8.67 8.34 1.87
N LEU A 66 7.54 8.95 1.52
CA LEU A 66 6.70 8.54 0.39
C LEU A 66 7.47 8.54 -0.94
N LYS A 67 8.33 9.54 -1.16
CA LYS A 67 9.06 9.67 -2.43
C LYS A 67 10.02 8.50 -2.62
N SER A 68 10.70 8.09 -1.55
CA SER A 68 11.62 6.95 -1.61
C SER A 68 10.90 5.64 -1.92
N ILE A 69 9.71 5.44 -1.35
CA ILE A 69 8.87 4.27 -1.62
C ILE A 69 8.42 4.28 -3.09
N VAL A 70 7.89 5.40 -3.58
CA VAL A 70 7.44 5.53 -4.97
C VAL A 70 8.59 5.36 -5.96
N ASP A 71 9.78 5.90 -5.67
CA ASP A 71 10.97 5.74 -6.51
C ASP A 71 11.39 4.26 -6.66
N ILE A 72 11.29 3.49 -5.57
CA ILE A 72 11.56 2.04 -5.60
C ILE A 72 10.47 1.28 -6.37
N LEU A 73 9.21 1.67 -6.23
CA LEU A 73 8.08 1.04 -6.91
C LEU A 73 8.02 1.37 -8.41
N ASP A 74 8.43 2.58 -8.80
CA ASP A 74 8.49 3.05 -10.20
C ASP A 74 9.71 2.47 -10.94
N ASP A 75 10.73 2.04 -10.19
CA ASP A 75 11.91 1.38 -10.74
C ASP A 75 11.56 -0.01 -11.30
N GLU A 76 11.67 -0.12 -12.62
CA GLU A 76 11.33 -1.32 -13.41
C GLU A 76 12.11 -2.59 -13.01
N ASN A 77 13.21 -2.46 -12.25
CA ASN A 77 14.04 -3.58 -11.81
C ASN A 77 13.87 -3.93 -10.33
N LYS A 78 13.19 -3.09 -9.54
CA LYS A 78 13.09 -3.22 -8.08
C LYS A 78 11.69 -3.61 -7.63
N GLY A 79 10.70 -2.77 -7.94
CA GLY A 79 9.31 -2.94 -7.51
C GLY A 79 9.15 -3.23 -6.01
N LEU A 80 8.07 -3.93 -5.66
CA LEU A 80 7.78 -4.39 -4.29
C LEU A 80 8.92 -5.16 -3.59
N PRO A 81 9.59 -6.16 -4.20
CA PRO A 81 10.56 -6.99 -3.47
C PRO A 81 11.82 -6.25 -3.04
N ALA A 82 12.04 -5.03 -3.54
CA ALA A 82 13.12 -4.15 -3.09
C ALA A 82 12.77 -3.33 -1.83
N LEU A 83 11.49 -3.28 -1.45
CA LEU A 83 11.06 -2.67 -0.20
C LEU A 83 11.17 -3.69 0.94
N ASP A 84 11.67 -3.24 2.09
CA ASP A 84 11.53 -4.01 3.33
C ASP A 84 10.08 -3.90 3.81
N ILE A 85 9.31 -4.95 3.53
CA ILE A 85 7.89 -5.05 3.83
C ILE A 85 7.59 -6.29 4.65
N ASP A 86 6.60 -6.19 5.54
CA ASP A 86 6.13 -7.28 6.37
C ASP A 86 4.61 -7.40 6.26
N GLU A 87 4.09 -8.63 6.20
CA GLU A 87 2.65 -8.88 6.20
C GLU A 87 2.06 -8.60 7.58
N VAL A 88 0.90 -7.91 7.61
CA VAL A 88 0.19 -7.54 8.84
C VAL A 88 -1.02 -8.41 9.10
#